data_AF-A0A7W7RQ06-F1
#
_entry.id   AF-A0A7W7RQ06-F1
#
_cell.length_a   1.000
_cell.length_b   1.000
_cell.length_c   1.000
_cell.angle_alpha   90.00
_cell.angle_beta   90.00
_cell.angle_gamma   90.00
#
_symmetry.space_group_name_H-M   'P 1'
#
loop_
_entity.id
_entity.type
_entity.pdbx_description
1 polymer ?
#
loop_
_entity_poly.entity_id
_entity_poly.type
_entity_poly.pdbx_seq_one_letter_code
_entity_poly.pdbx_strand_id
1 'polypeptide(L)'
;MTAPAEAEAVVGATHREVQRLQWFLSESPWEHEPINDRRIELLIQAAATAPHGQGALLLDDSGNRKSGHATAYVSRQYIGSRAQIENGIVAVSTAWADERIYYPLHTAPYQSAPTLPEGRADAAFRTKGRLAADLVARARTAGIPFRALVADCFYGPSESPRFIADLDAAGVPYVVAIKPNTPIMTSSGHTLTPARRVVRAGWLSRSHPGRWRPVRRRYRDGHAETWWAIELTMARYGPDRPHRMIVATSDPARGRPHWPKSFTCTGCAAGSSRTANRPSTSWAGPTFRSAPAGPSSATGPWSTWPSASAGCTPPTIPAGTPPRPRTPRRPATRFRHPRPRALPARRPGPNASAGSAPA
;
A
#
# COMPACT_ATOMS: atom_id res chain seq x y z
N MET A 1 -20.74 10.47 -12.11
CA MET A 1 -20.92 11.84 -11.57
C MET A 1 -19.96 11.97 -10.41
N THR A 2 -18.83 12.62 -10.62
CA THR A 2 -17.73 12.76 -9.66
C THR A 2 -17.83 14.16 -9.05
N ALA A 3 -18.84 14.43 -8.24
CA ALA A 3 -18.99 15.76 -7.64
C ALA A 3 -17.79 16.06 -6.70
N PRO A 4 -17.28 17.31 -6.65
CA PRO A 4 -16.21 17.65 -5.73
C PRO A 4 -16.78 17.54 -4.31
N ALA A 5 -16.07 16.85 -3.43
CA ALA A 5 -16.30 17.03 -2.01
C ALA A 5 -16.12 18.53 -1.72
N GLU A 6 -17.13 19.19 -1.14
CA GLU A 6 -17.18 20.58 -0.66
C GLU A 6 -17.99 21.62 -1.48
N ALA A 7 -18.52 21.30 -2.67
CA ALA A 7 -19.48 22.20 -3.34
C ALA A 7 -20.93 21.71 -3.13
N GLU A 8 -21.81 22.55 -2.59
CA GLU A 8 -23.25 22.27 -2.58
C GLU A 8 -23.73 22.05 -4.02
N ALA A 9 -24.34 20.88 -4.27
CA ALA A 9 -24.52 20.29 -5.60
C ALA A 9 -25.33 21.11 -6.62
N VAL A 10 -25.93 22.23 -6.20
CA VAL A 10 -26.84 23.03 -7.04
C VAL A 10 -26.40 24.49 -7.16
N VAL A 11 -25.87 25.12 -6.10
CA VAL A 11 -25.43 26.52 -6.14
C VAL A 11 -23.96 26.63 -6.53
N GLY A 12 -23.10 25.77 -5.96
CA GLY A 12 -21.65 25.76 -6.23
C GLY A 12 -21.29 25.27 -7.64
N ALA A 13 -22.12 24.44 -8.25
CA ALA A 13 -21.85 23.79 -9.53
C ALA A 13 -21.80 24.76 -10.73
N THR A 14 -22.40 25.94 -10.61
CA THR A 14 -22.38 26.98 -11.65
C THR A 14 -21.13 27.87 -11.56
N HIS A 15 -20.36 27.80 -10.46
CA HIS A 15 -19.13 28.57 -10.32
C HIS A 15 -18.09 28.10 -11.34
N ARG A 16 -17.42 29.07 -11.98
CA ARG A 16 -16.45 28.81 -13.04
C ARG A 16 -15.32 27.90 -12.56
N GLU A 17 -14.86 28.07 -11.33
CA GLU A 17 -13.81 27.28 -10.70
C GLU A 17 -14.23 25.82 -10.54
N VAL A 18 -15.47 25.59 -10.08
CA VAL A 18 -16.04 24.25 -9.90
C VAL A 18 -16.24 23.57 -11.25
N GLN A 19 -16.78 24.28 -12.25
CA GLN A 19 -16.93 23.75 -13.61
C GLN A 19 -15.58 23.37 -14.23
N ARG A 20 -14.55 24.22 -14.05
CA ARG A 20 -13.20 23.95 -14.53
C ARG A 20 -12.58 22.72 -13.88
N LEU A 21 -12.70 22.58 -12.56
CA LEU A 21 -12.19 21.41 -11.85
C LEU A 21 -12.93 20.14 -12.28
N GLN A 22 -14.26 20.21 -12.41
CA GLN A 22 -15.05 19.09 -12.91
C GLN A 22 -14.61 18.66 -14.30
N TRP A 23 -14.51 19.61 -15.24
CA TRP A 23 -14.03 19.35 -16.59
C TRP A 23 -12.63 18.76 -16.59
N PHE A 24 -11.72 19.30 -15.77
CA PHE A 24 -10.37 18.77 -15.63
C PHE A 24 -10.38 17.31 -15.14
N LEU A 25 -11.23 16.96 -14.16
CA LEU A 25 -11.27 15.62 -13.60
C LEU A 25 -12.01 14.59 -14.48
N SER A 26 -13.01 14.99 -15.28
CA SER A 26 -13.85 14.05 -16.03
C SER A 26 -13.68 14.06 -17.54
N GLU A 27 -13.48 15.23 -18.15
CA GLU A 27 -13.53 15.39 -19.62
C GLU A 27 -12.17 15.73 -20.25
N SER A 28 -11.26 16.32 -19.48
CA SER A 28 -9.94 16.69 -19.99
C SER A 28 -9.11 15.44 -20.31
N PRO A 29 -8.42 15.39 -21.47
CA PRO A 29 -7.72 14.19 -21.95
C PRO A 29 -6.34 14.02 -21.29
N TRP A 30 -6.23 14.22 -19.98
CA TRP A 30 -4.95 14.07 -19.28
C TRP A 30 -4.64 12.60 -19.00
N GLU A 31 -3.36 12.26 -19.15
CA GLU A 31 -2.83 10.96 -18.76
C GLU A 31 -2.21 11.07 -17.36
N HIS A 32 -2.54 10.13 -16.48
CA HIS A 32 -2.13 10.22 -15.08
C HIS A 32 -0.65 9.89 -14.86
N GLU A 33 -0.06 9.04 -15.69
CA GLU A 33 1.35 8.66 -15.58
C GLU A 33 2.29 9.85 -15.84
N PRO A 34 2.19 10.60 -16.95
CA PRO A 34 3.06 11.76 -17.18
C PRO A 34 2.92 12.85 -16.10
N ILE A 35 1.71 13.07 -15.57
CA ILE A 35 1.50 14.01 -14.47
C ILE A 35 2.19 13.52 -13.19
N ASN A 36 2.09 12.23 -12.90
CA ASN A 36 2.74 11.64 -11.74
C ASN A 36 4.27 11.66 -11.86
N ASP A 37 4.80 11.39 -13.05
CA ASP A 37 6.23 11.43 -13.32
C ASP A 37 6.76 12.85 -13.12
N ARG A 38 6.05 13.87 -13.64
CA ARG A 38 6.39 15.28 -13.38
C ARG A 38 6.33 15.64 -11.90
N ARG A 39 5.34 15.13 -11.17
CA ARG A 39 5.23 15.32 -9.72
C ARG A 39 6.43 14.72 -8.99
N ILE A 40 6.85 13.50 -9.33
CA ILE A 40 8.03 12.85 -8.74
C ILE A 40 9.29 13.63 -9.08
N GLU A 41 9.46 14.09 -10.31
CA GLU A 41 10.61 14.87 -10.74
C GLU A 41 10.76 16.16 -9.90
N LEU A 42 9.66 16.89 -9.68
CA LEU A 42 9.64 18.07 -8.82
C LEU A 42 9.98 17.73 -7.35
N LEU A 43 9.52 16.59 -6.84
CA LEU A 43 9.84 16.12 -5.49
C LEU A 43 11.32 15.77 -5.34
N ILE A 44 11.95 15.20 -6.37
CA ILE A 44 13.38 14.88 -6.37
C ILE A 44 14.21 16.17 -6.38
N GLN A 45 13.79 17.19 -7.13
CA GLN A 45 14.53 18.45 -7.30
C GLN A 45 14.46 19.36 -6.06
N ALA A 46 13.39 19.29 -5.27
CA ALA A 46 13.23 20.14 -4.09
C ALA A 46 13.99 19.58 -2.87
N ALA A 47 14.87 20.39 -2.28
CA ALA A 47 15.73 19.96 -1.15
C ALA A 47 14.97 19.42 0.07
N ALA A 48 13.75 19.92 0.33
CA ALA A 48 12.90 19.47 1.44
C ALA A 48 12.33 18.05 1.23
N THR A 49 12.25 17.60 -0.02
CA THR A 49 11.64 16.31 -0.41
C THR A 49 12.62 15.39 -1.15
N ALA A 50 13.83 15.86 -1.44
CA ALA A 50 14.83 15.09 -2.17
C ALA A 50 15.14 13.76 -1.47
N PRO A 51 14.98 12.62 -2.17
CA PRO A 51 15.22 11.31 -1.58
C PRO A 51 16.73 11.05 -1.45
N HIS A 52 17.08 10.18 -0.50
CA HIS A 52 18.46 9.75 -0.27
C HIS A 52 18.55 8.26 0.08
N GLY A 53 19.75 7.68 -0.04
CA GLY A 53 19.99 6.25 0.17
C GLY A 53 19.72 5.71 1.58
N GLN A 54 19.46 6.56 2.58
CA GLN A 54 19.05 6.12 3.93
C GLN A 54 17.52 6.04 4.13
N GLY A 55 16.72 6.43 3.12
CA GLY A 55 15.27 6.34 3.18
C GLY A 55 14.76 4.92 2.92
N ALA A 56 13.46 4.70 3.09
CA ALA A 56 12.79 3.44 2.81
C ALA A 56 11.79 3.60 1.66
N LEU A 57 11.67 2.56 0.83
CA LEU A 57 10.59 2.43 -0.12
C LEU A 57 9.45 1.64 0.53
N LEU A 58 8.38 2.32 0.92
CA LEU A 58 7.21 1.69 1.52
C LEU A 58 6.31 1.13 0.43
N LEU A 59 5.80 -0.08 0.62
CA LEU A 59 4.83 -0.75 -0.26
C LEU A 59 3.64 -1.20 0.56
N ASP A 60 2.45 -0.78 0.15
CA ASP A 60 1.19 -1.16 0.79
C ASP A 60 0.05 -1.11 -0.22
N ASP A 61 -1.06 -1.78 0.07
CA ASP A 61 -2.31 -1.60 -0.66
C ASP A 61 -3.43 -1.06 0.22
N SER A 62 -4.18 -0.11 -0.33
CA SER A 62 -5.30 0.50 0.38
C SER A 62 -6.58 0.31 -0.39
N GLY A 63 -7.64 -0.02 0.36
CA GLY A 63 -8.99 -0.21 -0.14
C GLY A 63 -9.88 0.97 0.18
N ASN A 64 -10.63 1.46 -0.81
CA ASN A 64 -11.67 2.46 -0.64
C ASN A 64 -13.03 1.87 -1.01
N ARG A 65 -13.95 1.82 -0.03
CA ARG A 65 -15.34 1.40 -0.25
C ARG A 65 -16.00 2.28 -1.32
N LYS A 66 -16.83 1.67 -2.17
CA LYS A 66 -17.62 2.37 -3.19
C LYS A 66 -19.07 1.88 -3.17
N SER A 67 -19.98 2.81 -3.43
CA SER A 67 -21.40 2.50 -3.65
C SER A 67 -21.63 2.32 -5.16
N GLY A 68 -22.18 1.17 -5.56
CA GLY A 68 -22.53 0.89 -6.96
C GLY A 68 -21.38 0.36 -7.83
N HIS A 69 -21.58 0.39 -9.16
CA HIS A 69 -20.75 -0.31 -10.15
C HIS A 69 -20.11 0.62 -11.20
N ALA A 70 -20.32 1.93 -11.09
CA ALA A 70 -19.89 2.89 -12.12
C ALA A 70 -18.40 3.28 -12.05
N THR A 71 -17.70 2.93 -10.97
CA THR A 71 -16.27 3.21 -10.83
C THR A 71 -15.46 2.07 -11.43
N ALA A 72 -14.47 2.38 -12.27
CA ALA A 72 -13.53 1.38 -12.78
C ALA A 72 -12.90 0.57 -11.63
N TYR A 73 -12.65 -0.72 -11.88
CA TYR A 73 -12.06 -1.68 -10.92
C TYR A 73 -12.88 -1.97 -9.66
N VAL A 74 -14.11 -1.41 -9.55
CA VAL A 74 -14.96 -1.68 -8.41
C VAL A 74 -15.44 -3.13 -8.41
N SER A 75 -15.26 -3.81 -7.28
CA SER A 75 -15.71 -5.18 -7.10
C SER A 75 -15.86 -5.54 -5.63
N ARG A 76 -16.47 -6.68 -5.34
CA ARG A 76 -16.48 -7.28 -3.99
C ARG A 76 -15.10 -7.84 -3.69
N GLN A 77 -14.35 -7.15 -2.82
CA GLN A 77 -13.00 -7.52 -2.42
C GLN A 77 -12.72 -7.14 -0.97
N TYR A 78 -11.66 -7.69 -0.39
CA TYR A 78 -11.26 -7.34 0.98
C TYR A 78 -10.76 -5.89 1.03
N ILE A 79 -11.41 -5.08 1.86
CA ILE A 79 -11.08 -3.68 2.11
C ILE A 79 -10.34 -3.61 3.44
N GLY A 80 -9.01 -3.52 3.39
CA GLY A 80 -8.14 -3.58 4.57
C GLY A 80 -8.51 -2.57 5.66
N SER A 81 -8.82 -1.33 5.26
CA SER A 81 -9.24 -0.25 6.17
C SER A 81 -10.54 -0.53 6.95
N ARG A 82 -11.34 -1.51 6.49
CA ARG A 82 -12.60 -1.93 7.13
C ARG A 82 -12.56 -3.36 7.67
N ALA A 83 -11.45 -4.07 7.43
CA ALA A 83 -11.28 -5.48 7.74
C ALA A 83 -12.42 -6.39 7.24
N GLN A 84 -13.04 -6.06 6.11
CA GLN A 84 -14.23 -6.75 5.58
C GLN A 84 -14.20 -6.90 4.07
N ILE A 85 -14.92 -7.89 3.55
CA ILE A 85 -15.19 -8.00 2.11
C ILE A 85 -16.35 -7.06 1.79
N GLU A 86 -16.07 -6.02 1.01
CA GLU A 86 -17.02 -5.00 0.61
C GLU A 86 -16.87 -4.64 -0.87
N ASN A 87 -17.84 -3.90 -1.40
CA ASN A 87 -17.72 -3.34 -2.73
C ASN A 87 -16.78 -2.12 -2.67
N GLY A 88 -15.72 -2.12 -3.45
CA GLY A 88 -14.73 -1.05 -3.43
C GLY A 88 -13.63 -1.22 -4.45
N ILE A 89 -12.71 -0.26 -4.44
CA ILE A 89 -11.47 -0.28 -5.22
C ILE A 89 -10.31 -0.56 -4.27
N VAL A 90 -9.29 -1.25 -4.75
CA VAL A 90 -8.03 -1.46 -4.04
C VAL A 90 -6.91 -1.00 -4.96
N ALA A 91 -5.94 -0.27 -4.42
CA ALA A 91 -4.78 0.16 -5.18
C ALA A 91 -3.50 -0.17 -4.41
N VAL A 92 -2.54 -0.76 -5.11
CA VAL A 92 -1.18 -0.98 -4.61
C VAL A 92 -0.42 0.31 -4.81
N SER A 93 0.31 0.77 -3.80
CA SER A 93 1.05 2.03 -3.84
C SER A 93 2.44 1.88 -3.27
N THR A 94 3.37 2.67 -3.82
CA THR A 94 4.69 2.89 -3.25
C THR A 94 4.78 4.30 -2.68
N ALA A 95 5.54 4.47 -1.60
CA ALA A 95 5.87 5.76 -1.03
C ALA A 95 7.35 5.79 -0.63
N TRP A 96 8.00 6.94 -0.74
CA TRP A 96 9.32 7.15 -0.16
C TRP A 96 9.16 7.75 1.23
N ALA A 97 9.98 7.32 2.18
CA ALA A 97 9.97 7.87 3.54
C ALA A 97 11.35 7.90 4.19
N ASP A 98 11.59 8.91 5.02
CA ASP A 98 12.67 8.98 5.99
C ASP A 98 12.15 9.51 7.35
N GLU A 99 13.04 9.90 8.25
CA GLU A 99 12.66 10.46 9.56
C GLU A 99 12.00 11.85 9.46
N ARG A 100 12.11 12.54 8.31
CA ARG A 100 11.63 13.91 8.08
C ARG A 100 10.29 13.92 7.37
N ILE A 101 10.13 13.12 6.30
CA ILE A 101 8.98 13.18 5.40
C ILE A 101 8.62 11.80 4.82
N TYR A 102 7.38 11.69 4.35
CA TYR A 102 6.93 10.62 3.48
C TYR A 102 6.01 11.17 2.39
N TYR A 103 6.05 10.58 1.20
CA TYR A 103 5.17 10.96 0.09
C TYR A 103 4.95 9.79 -0.89
N PRO A 104 3.77 9.70 -1.54
CA PRO A 104 3.49 8.65 -2.51
C PRO A 104 4.35 8.82 -3.77
N LEU A 105 4.80 7.72 -4.35
CA LEU A 105 5.52 7.66 -5.62
C LEU A 105 4.57 7.21 -6.73
N HIS A 106 4.31 5.91 -6.81
CA HIS A 106 3.49 5.31 -7.86
C HIS A 106 2.34 4.53 -7.24
N THR A 107 1.21 4.50 -7.95
CA THR A 107 0.03 3.72 -7.59
C THR A 107 -0.45 2.94 -8.80
N ALA A 108 -1.02 1.76 -8.56
CA ALA A 108 -1.69 0.96 -9.57
C ALA A 108 -3.00 0.37 -9.00
N PRO A 109 -4.14 0.56 -9.67
CA PRO A 109 -5.38 -0.09 -9.27
C PRO A 109 -5.27 -1.61 -9.45
N TYR A 110 -5.80 -2.36 -8.49
CA TYR A 110 -5.92 -3.80 -8.58
C TYR A 110 -7.29 -4.17 -9.17
N GLN A 111 -7.26 -4.84 -10.32
CA GLN A 111 -8.45 -5.43 -10.94
C GLN A 111 -8.62 -6.87 -10.45
N SER A 112 -9.76 -7.15 -9.81
CA SER A 112 -10.04 -8.50 -9.33
C SER A 112 -10.40 -9.42 -10.48
N ALA A 113 -9.92 -10.67 -10.44
CA ALA A 113 -10.14 -11.66 -11.49
C ALA A 113 -11.62 -11.79 -11.93
N PRO A 114 -12.63 -11.82 -11.03
CA PRO A 114 -14.04 -11.95 -11.45
C PRO A 114 -14.58 -10.81 -12.32
N THR A 115 -13.85 -9.68 -12.42
CA THR A 115 -14.23 -8.55 -13.29
C THR A 115 -13.65 -8.64 -14.70
N LEU A 116 -12.79 -9.63 -14.96
CA LEU A 116 -12.17 -9.86 -16.26
C LEU A 116 -12.90 -10.99 -17.02
N PRO A 117 -13.02 -10.91 -18.36
CA PRO A 117 -13.69 -11.93 -19.18
C PRO A 117 -13.20 -13.36 -18.91
N GLU A 118 -11.88 -13.55 -18.80
CA GLU A 118 -11.26 -14.86 -18.60
C GLU A 118 -10.79 -15.09 -17.15
N GLY A 119 -11.25 -14.26 -16.22
CA GLY A 119 -10.93 -14.42 -14.81
C GLY A 119 -9.43 -14.29 -14.52
N ARG A 120 -8.83 -15.34 -13.94
CA ARG A 120 -7.40 -15.40 -13.64
C ARG A 120 -6.53 -15.76 -14.86
N ALA A 121 -7.12 -16.37 -15.89
CA ALA A 121 -6.40 -16.74 -17.10
C ALA A 121 -6.24 -15.55 -18.06
N ASP A 122 -7.02 -14.50 -17.83
CA ASP A 122 -7.00 -13.28 -18.63
C ASP A 122 -5.60 -12.67 -18.70
N ALA A 123 -5.13 -12.36 -19.92
CA ALA A 123 -3.81 -11.79 -20.16
C ALA A 123 -3.61 -10.42 -19.50
N ALA A 124 -4.68 -9.69 -19.18
CA ALA A 124 -4.65 -8.44 -18.43
C ALA A 124 -4.61 -8.65 -16.92
N PHE A 125 -4.91 -9.84 -16.39
CA PHE A 125 -4.89 -10.09 -14.96
C PHE A 125 -3.47 -9.91 -14.39
N ARG A 126 -3.38 -9.12 -13.31
CA ARG A 126 -2.15 -8.90 -12.56
C ARG A 126 -2.44 -9.14 -11.09
N THR A 127 -1.67 -10.01 -10.45
CA THR A 127 -1.72 -10.15 -8.99
C THR A 127 -1.18 -8.88 -8.34
N LYS A 128 -1.59 -8.59 -7.10
CA LYS A 128 -1.02 -7.48 -6.32
C LYS A 128 0.50 -7.58 -6.19
N GLY A 129 1.06 -8.79 -6.04
CA GLY A 129 2.51 -9.01 -6.02
C GLY A 129 3.19 -8.63 -7.34
N ARG A 130 2.56 -8.88 -8.49
CA ARG A 130 3.07 -8.44 -9.80
C ARG A 130 2.99 -6.92 -9.94
N LEU A 131 1.86 -6.31 -9.55
CA LEU A 131 1.73 -4.85 -9.50
C LEU A 131 2.82 -4.24 -8.61
N ALA A 132 3.06 -4.81 -7.44
CA ALA A 132 4.13 -4.38 -6.53
C ALA A 132 5.51 -4.44 -7.19
N ALA A 133 5.86 -5.54 -7.87
CA ALA A 133 7.11 -5.65 -8.62
C ALA A 133 7.25 -4.53 -9.67
N ASP A 134 6.18 -4.29 -10.43
CA ASP A 134 6.13 -3.22 -11.44
C ASP A 134 6.32 -1.84 -10.80
N LEU A 135 5.71 -1.55 -9.64
CA LEU A 135 5.90 -0.30 -8.91
C LEU A 135 7.33 -0.11 -8.40
N VAL A 136 7.95 -1.18 -7.89
CA VAL A 136 9.34 -1.16 -7.44
C VAL A 136 10.29 -0.90 -8.61
N ALA A 137 10.04 -1.54 -9.76
CA ALA A 137 10.80 -1.28 -10.97
C ALA A 137 10.66 0.18 -11.41
N ARG A 138 9.44 0.75 -11.41
CA ARG A 138 9.21 2.18 -11.71
C ARG A 138 9.96 3.11 -10.77
N ALA A 139 9.93 2.86 -9.46
CA ALA A 139 10.69 3.65 -8.49
C ALA A 139 12.21 3.62 -8.78
N ARG A 140 12.75 2.46 -9.18
CA ARG A 140 14.17 2.32 -9.54
C ARG A 140 14.49 3.03 -10.86
N THR A 141 13.65 2.91 -11.88
CA THR A 141 13.81 3.62 -13.16
C THR A 141 13.76 5.13 -12.98
N ALA A 142 12.91 5.63 -12.08
CA ALA A 142 12.85 7.04 -11.70
C ALA A 142 14.06 7.49 -10.85
N GLY A 143 15.05 6.62 -10.60
CA GLY A 143 16.27 6.96 -9.88
C GLY A 143 16.06 7.19 -8.38
N ILE A 144 14.98 6.68 -7.77
CA ILE A 144 14.70 6.88 -6.35
C ILE A 144 15.67 6.04 -5.50
N PRO A 145 16.58 6.65 -4.72
CA PRO A 145 17.45 5.92 -3.81
C PRO A 145 16.68 5.50 -2.54
N PHE A 146 16.88 4.26 -2.12
CA PHE A 146 16.36 3.76 -0.85
C PHE A 146 17.28 2.66 -0.30
N ARG A 147 17.31 2.54 1.03
CA ARG A 147 18.10 1.54 1.75
C ARG A 147 17.49 0.15 1.66
N ALA A 148 16.17 0.09 1.79
CA ALA A 148 15.40 -1.14 1.71
C ALA A 148 13.93 -0.84 1.37
N LEU A 149 13.28 -1.80 0.74
CA LEU A 149 11.82 -1.86 0.63
C LEU A 149 11.23 -2.35 1.96
N VAL A 150 10.12 -1.75 2.39
CA VAL A 150 9.38 -2.16 3.58
C VAL A 150 7.94 -2.49 3.19
N ALA A 151 7.47 -3.68 3.52
CA ALA A 151 6.10 -4.10 3.22
C ALA A 151 5.50 -4.99 4.31
N ASP A 152 4.18 -5.10 4.31
CA ASP A 152 3.43 -5.95 5.22
C ASP A 152 3.55 -7.44 4.88
N CYS A 153 2.82 -8.29 5.62
CA CYS A 153 2.93 -9.73 5.44
C CYS A 153 2.21 -10.30 4.21
N PHE A 154 1.33 -9.52 3.56
CA PHE A 154 0.71 -9.92 2.30
C PHE A 154 1.75 -9.96 1.17
N TYR A 155 2.75 -9.09 1.21
CA TYR A 155 3.89 -9.12 0.29
C TYR A 155 5.00 -10.09 0.73
N GLY A 156 4.76 -10.84 1.81
CA GLY A 156 5.71 -11.81 2.36
C GLY A 156 5.79 -13.14 1.61
N PRO A 157 6.75 -14.00 1.97
CA PRO A 157 7.05 -15.24 1.25
C PRO A 157 5.93 -16.29 1.27
N SER A 158 4.94 -16.17 2.14
CA SER A 158 3.79 -17.08 2.19
C SER A 158 2.68 -16.67 1.22
N GLU A 159 2.46 -15.37 1.05
CA GLU A 159 1.32 -14.83 0.31
C GLU A 159 1.72 -14.36 -1.09
N SER A 160 2.94 -13.82 -1.24
CA SER A 160 3.50 -13.32 -2.49
C SER A 160 4.91 -13.89 -2.76
N PRO A 161 5.09 -15.22 -2.85
CA PRO A 161 6.41 -15.84 -3.02
C PRO A 161 7.13 -15.39 -4.29
N ARG A 162 6.42 -15.15 -5.39
CA ARG A 162 7.01 -14.67 -6.64
C ARG A 162 7.57 -13.26 -6.50
N PHE A 163 6.85 -12.37 -5.81
CA PHE A 163 7.34 -11.02 -5.54
C PHE A 163 8.66 -11.03 -4.74
N ILE A 164 8.76 -11.90 -3.73
CA ILE A 164 10.03 -12.09 -2.99
C ILE A 164 11.15 -12.58 -3.91
N ALA A 165 10.88 -13.55 -4.80
CA ALA A 165 11.86 -14.02 -5.76
C ALA A 165 12.29 -12.91 -6.75
N ASP A 166 11.37 -12.06 -7.19
CA ASP A 166 11.66 -10.93 -8.06
C ASP A 166 12.56 -9.89 -7.35
N LEU A 167 12.32 -9.64 -6.05
CA LEU A 167 13.19 -8.77 -5.24
C LEU A 167 14.59 -9.36 -5.06
N ASP A 168 14.69 -10.66 -4.76
CA ASP A 168 15.97 -11.38 -4.64
C ASP A 168 16.75 -11.31 -5.97
N ALA A 169 16.09 -11.59 -7.09
CA ALA A 169 16.70 -11.55 -8.42
C ALA A 169 17.15 -10.14 -8.83
N ALA A 170 16.39 -9.11 -8.43
CA ALA A 170 16.73 -7.72 -8.69
C ALA A 170 17.79 -7.15 -7.72
N GLY A 171 18.23 -7.92 -6.72
CA GLY A 171 19.16 -7.47 -5.69
C GLY A 171 18.62 -6.34 -4.83
N VAL A 172 17.29 -6.23 -4.69
CA VAL A 172 16.62 -5.17 -3.93
C VAL A 172 16.62 -5.55 -2.44
N PRO A 173 17.27 -4.79 -1.55
CA PRO A 173 17.18 -5.06 -0.12
C PRO A 173 15.76 -4.83 0.37
N TYR A 174 15.26 -5.70 1.24
CA TYR A 174 13.89 -5.58 1.75
C TYR A 174 13.74 -6.01 3.20
N VAL A 175 12.63 -5.56 3.79
CA VAL A 175 12.16 -5.77 5.15
C VAL A 175 10.66 -6.06 5.02
N VAL A 176 10.28 -7.33 4.97
CA VAL A 176 8.88 -7.73 4.74
C VAL A 176 8.36 -8.48 5.95
N ALA A 177 7.15 -8.15 6.39
CA ALA A 177 6.58 -8.81 7.56
C ALA A 177 6.24 -10.29 7.29
N ILE A 178 6.29 -11.10 8.34
CA ILE A 178 5.84 -12.50 8.33
C ILE A 178 4.74 -12.67 9.38
N LYS A 179 3.71 -13.46 9.06
CA LYS A 179 2.66 -13.73 10.04
C LYS A 179 3.24 -14.54 11.22
N PRO A 180 2.89 -14.22 12.47
CA PRO A 180 3.40 -14.89 13.66
C PRO A 180 3.19 -16.42 13.65
N ASN A 181 2.12 -16.86 12.98
CA ASN A 181 1.68 -18.24 12.92
C ASN A 181 2.04 -18.94 11.61
N THR A 182 2.83 -18.31 10.72
CA THR A 182 3.32 -18.97 9.51
C THR A 182 4.13 -20.21 9.91
N PRO A 183 3.77 -21.42 9.46
CA PRO A 183 4.58 -22.61 9.70
C PRO A 183 5.88 -22.52 8.91
N ILE A 184 7.02 -22.65 9.59
CA ILE A 184 8.35 -22.60 8.97
C ILE A 184 9.17 -23.80 9.47
N MET A 185 9.85 -24.47 8.55
CA MET A 185 10.76 -25.56 8.90
C MET A 185 11.91 -25.05 9.77
N THR A 186 12.21 -25.79 10.82
CA THR A 186 13.40 -25.59 11.67
C THR A 186 14.58 -26.34 11.08
N SER A 187 15.79 -26.02 11.54
CA SER A 187 17.02 -26.72 11.11
C SER A 187 17.04 -28.21 11.50
N SER A 188 16.23 -28.62 12.48
CA SER A 188 16.09 -30.02 12.92
C SER A 188 14.96 -30.77 12.20
N GLY A 189 14.41 -30.25 11.10
CA GLY A 189 13.42 -30.96 10.28
C GLY A 189 11.97 -30.91 10.81
N HIS A 190 11.68 -30.25 11.93
CA HIS A 190 10.30 -30.05 12.41
C HIS A 190 9.76 -28.67 12.03
N THR A 191 8.44 -28.54 11.93
CA THR A 191 7.78 -27.25 11.67
C THR A 191 7.51 -26.48 12.96
N LEU A 192 7.88 -25.20 13.00
CA LEU A 192 7.58 -24.29 14.10
C LEU A 192 7.12 -22.94 13.56
N THR A 193 6.29 -22.23 14.33
CA THR A 193 5.91 -20.86 13.98
C THR A 193 6.90 -19.86 14.57
N PRO A 194 7.10 -18.69 13.94
CA PRO A 194 7.91 -17.64 14.51
C PRO A 194 7.49 -17.27 15.94
N ALA A 195 6.19 -17.18 16.24
CA ALA A 195 5.70 -16.91 17.59
C ALA A 195 6.12 -17.97 18.61
N ARG A 196 6.01 -19.26 18.27
CA ARG A 196 6.47 -20.34 19.16
C ARG A 196 7.99 -20.34 19.33
N ARG A 197 8.74 -19.95 18.30
CA ARG A 197 10.20 -19.88 18.36
C ARG A 197 10.68 -18.77 19.30
N VAL A 198 9.99 -17.63 19.34
CA VAL A 198 10.27 -16.48 20.21
C VAL A 198 10.09 -16.82 21.69
N VAL A 199 9.01 -17.52 22.05
CA VAL A 199 8.77 -17.98 23.43
C VAL A 199 9.95 -18.81 23.93
N ARG A 200 10.56 -19.62 23.06
CA ARG A 200 11.74 -20.45 23.36
C ARG A 200 13.07 -19.70 23.26
N ALA A 201 13.06 -18.38 23.04
CA ALA A 201 14.26 -17.59 22.81
C ALA A 201 14.89 -17.01 24.09
N GLY A 202 14.47 -17.51 25.26
CA GLY A 202 15.19 -17.33 26.53
C GLY A 202 15.15 -15.91 27.09
N TRP A 203 14.05 -15.17 26.91
CA TRP A 203 13.86 -13.90 27.61
C TRP A 203 13.64 -14.16 29.11
N LEU A 204 14.45 -13.53 29.97
CA LEU A 204 14.27 -13.59 31.42
C LEU A 204 13.70 -12.27 31.96
N SER A 205 14.40 -11.15 31.73
CA SER A 205 13.97 -9.83 32.19
C SER A 205 14.69 -8.71 31.43
N ARG A 206 14.30 -7.45 31.67
CA ARG A 206 14.99 -6.29 31.08
C ARG A 206 16.45 -6.16 31.56
N SER A 207 16.75 -6.56 32.79
CA SER A 207 18.12 -6.59 33.32
C SER A 207 18.92 -7.80 32.85
N HIS A 208 18.24 -8.88 32.45
CA HIS A 208 18.84 -10.11 31.95
C HIS A 208 18.20 -10.52 30.61
N PRO A 209 18.41 -9.74 29.53
CA PRO A 209 17.70 -9.94 28.26
C PRO A 209 18.25 -11.10 27.42
N GLY A 210 19.38 -11.70 27.80
CA GLY A 210 20.02 -12.76 27.04
C GLY A 210 20.43 -12.29 25.64
N ARG A 211 19.92 -12.97 24.60
CA ARG A 211 20.20 -12.64 23.19
C ARG A 211 19.40 -11.45 22.65
N TRP A 212 18.44 -10.95 23.40
CA TRP A 212 17.62 -9.82 22.99
C TRP A 212 18.41 -8.51 23.07
N ARG A 213 18.25 -7.66 22.07
CA ARG A 213 18.91 -6.36 21.98
C ARG A 213 17.88 -5.24 22.10
N PRO A 214 18.13 -4.20 22.91
CA PRO A 214 17.25 -3.05 22.97
C PRO A 214 17.31 -2.28 21.64
N VAL A 215 16.15 -1.81 21.18
CA VAL A 215 15.98 -0.98 19.99
C VAL A 215 15.18 0.25 20.40
N ARG A 216 15.76 1.44 20.24
CA ARG A 216 15.04 2.68 20.56
C ARG A 216 14.17 3.08 19.38
N ARG A 217 12.86 3.02 19.55
CA ARG A 217 11.88 3.50 18.56
C ARG A 217 11.52 4.94 18.91
N ARG A 218 11.58 5.83 17.92
CA ARG A 218 11.11 7.22 18.04
C ARG A 218 9.80 7.38 17.27
N TYR A 219 8.93 8.22 17.80
CA TYR A 219 7.64 8.55 17.22
C TYR A 219 7.63 10.01 16.78
N ARG A 220 6.67 10.36 15.91
CA ARG A 220 6.60 11.67 15.26
C ARG A 220 6.41 12.83 16.25
N ASP A 221 5.67 12.58 17.33
CA ASP A 221 5.44 13.51 18.44
C ASP A 221 6.66 13.66 19.39
N GLY A 222 7.79 13.03 19.05
CA GLY A 222 9.04 13.12 19.80
C GLY A 222 9.20 12.10 20.92
N HIS A 223 8.17 11.32 21.27
CA HIS A 223 8.33 10.28 22.29
C HIS A 223 9.19 9.13 21.77
N ALA A 224 9.86 8.44 22.70
CA ALA A 224 10.69 7.29 22.39
C ALA A 224 10.38 6.12 23.32
N GLU A 225 10.36 4.92 22.76
CA GLU A 225 10.16 3.68 23.49
C GLU A 225 11.34 2.74 23.28
N THR A 226 11.69 2.00 24.33
CA THR A 226 12.61 0.87 24.20
C THR A 226 11.83 -0.37 23.81
N TRP A 227 12.12 -0.86 22.62
CA TRP A 227 11.74 -2.16 22.13
C TRP A 227 12.87 -3.15 22.30
N TRP A 228 12.59 -4.42 22.06
CA TRP A 228 13.56 -5.49 22.13
C TRP A 228 13.49 -6.31 20.84
N ALA A 229 14.65 -6.53 20.25
CA ALA A 229 14.80 -7.31 19.04
C ALA A 229 15.61 -8.58 19.27
N ILE A 230 15.22 -9.67 18.62
CA ILE A 230 15.99 -10.91 18.57
C ILE A 230 16.02 -11.44 17.14
N GLU A 231 17.17 -11.99 16.76
CA GLU A 231 17.33 -12.71 15.51
C GLU A 231 17.15 -14.21 15.74
N LEU A 232 16.21 -14.80 15.01
CA LEU A 232 15.87 -16.21 15.08
C LEU A 232 16.60 -17.01 14.00
N THR A 233 16.97 -18.24 14.36
CA THR A 233 17.50 -19.23 13.41
C THR A 233 16.43 -20.27 13.10
N MET A 234 16.15 -20.46 11.82
CA MET A 234 15.22 -21.44 11.23
C MET A 234 15.89 -22.05 9.97
N ALA A 235 15.27 -23.03 9.30
CA ALA A 235 15.93 -23.75 8.19
C ALA A 235 16.51 -22.82 7.11
N ARG A 236 15.73 -21.82 6.69
CA ARG A 236 16.09 -20.84 5.66
C ARG A 236 16.38 -19.42 6.19
N TYR A 237 16.33 -19.23 7.51
CA TYR A 237 16.52 -17.92 8.14
C TYR A 237 17.61 -17.93 9.20
N GLY A 238 18.46 -16.90 9.23
CA GLY A 238 19.46 -16.75 10.26
C GLY A 238 20.55 -15.73 9.89
N PRO A 239 21.49 -15.47 10.81
CA PRO A 239 22.55 -14.48 10.61
C PRO A 239 23.46 -14.82 9.42
N ASP A 240 23.71 -16.11 9.19
CA ASP A 240 24.57 -16.62 8.11
C ASP A 240 23.76 -17.14 6.91
N ARG A 241 22.49 -16.72 6.79
CA ARG A 241 21.59 -17.11 5.69
C ARG A 241 21.26 -15.90 4.82
N PRO A 242 20.86 -16.11 3.54
CA PRO A 242 20.46 -15.01 2.65
C PRO A 242 19.26 -14.19 3.19
N HIS A 243 18.40 -14.85 3.95
CA HIS A 243 17.26 -14.22 4.61
C HIS A 243 17.46 -14.26 6.12
N ARG A 244 17.24 -13.13 6.80
CA ARG A 244 17.28 -13.06 8.27
C ARG A 244 15.85 -13.00 8.82
N MET A 245 15.64 -13.54 10.01
CA MET A 245 14.36 -13.46 10.72
C MET A 245 14.56 -12.64 11.99
N ILE A 246 14.05 -11.41 11.98
CA ILE A 246 14.14 -10.51 13.12
C ILE A 246 12.75 -10.37 13.74
N VAL A 247 12.69 -10.44 15.07
CA VAL A 247 11.48 -10.16 15.84
C VAL A 247 11.75 -8.93 16.66
N ALA A 248 10.85 -7.94 16.58
CA ALA A 248 10.89 -6.77 17.44
C ALA A 248 9.56 -6.63 18.21
N THR A 249 9.62 -6.44 19.52
CA THR A 249 8.44 -6.28 20.40
C THR A 249 8.76 -5.35 21.58
N SER A 250 7.75 -4.66 22.09
CA SER A 250 7.84 -3.91 23.36
C SER A 250 7.70 -4.81 24.59
N ASP A 251 7.16 -6.02 24.42
CA ASP A 251 6.93 -7.01 25.48
C ASP A 251 7.44 -8.39 25.05
N PRO A 252 8.71 -8.72 25.34
CA PRO A 252 9.27 -10.03 25.05
C PRO A 252 8.73 -11.14 25.95
N ALA A 253 8.25 -10.81 27.16
CA ALA A 253 7.82 -11.79 28.16
C ALA A 253 6.53 -12.50 27.75
N ARG A 254 5.61 -11.78 27.11
CA ARG A 254 4.37 -12.41 26.58
C ARG A 254 4.62 -13.34 25.41
N GLY A 255 5.78 -13.26 24.75
CA GLY A 255 6.15 -14.09 23.58
C GLY A 255 5.17 -14.02 22.39
N ARG A 256 4.10 -13.24 22.52
CA ARG A 256 3.09 -12.94 21.51
C ARG A 256 3.20 -11.46 21.22
N PRO A 257 3.70 -11.08 20.04
CA PRO A 257 3.52 -9.71 19.61
C PRO A 257 2.01 -9.43 19.54
N HIS A 258 1.57 -8.36 20.20
CA HIS A 258 0.26 -7.82 19.90
C HIS A 258 0.27 -7.42 18.43
N TRP A 259 -0.78 -7.79 17.70
CA TRP A 259 -0.98 -7.33 16.34
C TRP A 259 -0.96 -5.79 16.36
N PRO A 260 -0.11 -5.08 15.58
CA PRO A 260 0.75 -5.55 14.48
C PRO A 260 2.24 -5.20 14.69
N LYS A 261 3.05 -5.95 15.45
CA LYS A 261 4.50 -5.61 15.62
C LYS A 261 5.37 -6.83 15.98
N SER A 262 6.31 -7.42 15.24
CA SER A 262 6.66 -7.52 13.82
C SER A 262 7.64 -8.72 13.73
N PHE A 263 7.33 -9.74 12.93
CA PHE A 263 8.35 -10.67 12.42
C PHE A 263 8.76 -10.13 11.07
N THR A 264 10.05 -9.97 10.84
CA THR A 264 10.58 -9.38 9.62
C THR A 264 11.53 -10.36 8.98
N CYS A 265 11.25 -10.68 7.71
CA CYS A 265 12.24 -11.23 6.81
C CYS A 265 13.04 -10.08 6.22
N THR A 266 14.36 -10.11 6.38
CA THR A 266 15.23 -9.21 5.62
C THR A 266 15.98 -9.98 4.54
N GLY A 267 15.79 -9.60 3.28
CA GLY A 267 16.65 -10.02 2.18
C GLY A 267 17.86 -9.11 2.13
N CYS A 268 18.97 -9.59 2.67
CA CYS A 268 20.27 -8.98 2.47
C CYS A 268 21.21 -10.13 2.10
N ALA A 269 21.88 -10.05 0.95
CA ALA A 269 23.03 -10.91 0.71
C ALA A 269 23.97 -10.76 1.90
N ALA A 270 24.28 -11.85 2.59
CA ALA A 270 25.35 -11.89 3.55
C ALA A 270 26.63 -11.59 2.75
N GLY A 271 27.01 -10.31 2.68
CA GLY A 271 28.28 -9.91 2.12
C GLY A 271 29.35 -10.68 2.88
N SER A 272 30.09 -11.51 2.16
CA SER A 272 31.33 -12.10 2.63
C SER A 272 32.31 -10.96 2.97
N SER A 273 32.17 -10.37 4.15
CA SER A 273 33.14 -9.45 4.73
C SER A 273 33.82 -10.19 5.87
N ARG A 274 34.63 -11.18 5.50
CA ARG A 274 35.86 -11.39 6.25
C ARG A 274 36.69 -10.14 5.95
N THR A 275 36.95 -9.35 6.99
CA THR A 275 37.82 -8.17 6.99
C THR A 275 37.22 -6.89 6.38
N ALA A 276 36.53 -6.10 7.20
CA ALA A 276 36.50 -4.64 7.05
C ALA A 276 36.49 -4.00 8.43
N ASN A 277 37.45 -3.12 8.63
CA ASN A 277 37.84 -2.47 9.87
C ASN A 277 36.64 -1.79 10.57
N ARG A 278 36.53 -1.96 11.90
CA ARG A 278 35.64 -1.14 12.75
C ARG A 278 36.14 0.31 12.71
N PRO A 279 35.33 1.33 12.37
CA PRO A 279 35.52 2.64 12.91
C PRO A 279 34.70 2.75 14.20
N SER A 280 35.39 2.92 15.33
CA SER A 280 34.78 3.50 16.51
C SER A 280 34.47 4.97 16.21
N THR A 281 33.19 5.30 16.03
CA THR A 281 32.75 6.69 16.12
C THR A 281 31.73 6.80 17.24
N SER A 282 32.24 7.26 18.39
CA SER A 282 31.46 7.89 19.43
C SER A 282 30.71 9.08 18.82
N TRP A 283 29.38 9.01 18.81
CA TRP A 283 28.55 10.15 18.46
C TRP A 283 28.58 11.16 19.61
N ALA A 284 29.42 12.19 19.48
CA ALA A 284 29.23 13.46 20.16
C ALA A 284 28.40 14.33 19.20
N GLY A 285 27.12 14.52 19.50
CA GLY A 285 26.23 15.37 18.69
C GLY A 285 26.64 16.84 18.82
N PRO A 286 26.49 17.66 17.76
CA PRO A 286 26.68 19.09 17.87
C PRO A 286 25.50 19.70 18.65
N THR A 287 25.83 20.43 19.71
CA THR A 287 24.94 21.38 20.37
C THR A 287 24.69 22.57 19.45
N PHE A 288 23.43 22.85 19.13
CA PHE A 288 23.03 24.17 18.61
C PHE A 288 21.91 24.75 19.47
N ARG A 289 22.10 26.02 19.86
CA ARG A 289 21.26 26.79 20.77
C ARG A 289 20.41 27.77 19.94
N SER A 290 19.09 27.57 20.02
CA SER A 290 17.94 28.50 20.08
C SER A 290 17.85 29.78 19.23
N ALA A 291 16.69 29.98 18.57
CA ALA A 291 15.80 31.17 18.73
C ALA A 291 14.40 30.93 18.08
N PRO A 292 13.33 31.64 18.51
CA PRO A 292 11.94 31.17 18.43
C PRO A 292 11.15 31.70 17.23
N ALA A 293 10.11 30.97 16.80
CA ALA A 293 9.04 31.50 15.95
C ALA A 293 7.67 31.12 16.54
N GLY A 294 6.81 32.13 16.69
CA GLY A 294 5.48 32.05 17.32
C GLY A 294 4.42 31.32 16.49
N PRO A 295 3.17 31.23 16.99
CA PRO A 295 2.25 30.18 16.64
C PRO A 295 1.46 30.50 15.36
N SER A 296 1.39 29.55 14.44
CA SER A 296 0.34 29.52 13.41
C SER A 296 -0.60 28.37 13.72
N SER A 297 -1.84 28.75 13.99
CA SER A 297 -3.00 27.92 14.28
C SER A 297 -3.45 27.04 13.10
N ALA A 298 -4.18 25.99 13.47
CA ALA A 298 -5.05 25.14 12.65
C ALA A 298 -4.42 23.91 11.96
N THR A 299 -4.20 22.84 12.74
CA THR A 299 -4.64 21.50 12.35
C THR A 299 -5.13 20.76 13.61
N GLY A 300 -6.43 20.47 13.65
CA GLY A 300 -7.06 19.76 14.77
C GLY A 300 -6.60 18.29 14.84
N PRO A 301 -6.53 17.70 16.04
CA PRO A 301 -6.07 16.34 16.23
C PRO A 301 -7.09 15.32 15.73
N TRP A 302 -6.61 14.28 15.05
CA TRP A 302 -7.38 13.06 14.81
C TRP A 302 -7.49 12.34 16.16
N SER A 303 -8.67 12.46 16.76
CA SER A 303 -9.02 11.92 18.07
C SER A 303 -8.81 10.42 18.14
N THR A 304 -7.95 10.00 19.07
CA THR A 304 -7.89 8.65 19.63
C THR A 304 -9.11 8.39 20.50
N TRP A 305 -9.76 7.22 20.35
CA TRP A 305 -10.60 6.64 21.40
C TRP A 305 -10.34 5.13 21.57
N PRO A 306 -10.53 4.59 22.78
CA PRO A 306 -9.80 3.44 23.31
C PRO A 306 -10.47 2.10 23.03
N SER A 307 -9.63 1.06 23.04
CA SER A 307 -10.05 -0.34 23.07
C SER A 307 -10.73 -0.70 24.40
N ALA A 308 -11.90 -1.33 24.32
CA ALA A 308 -12.47 -2.12 25.39
C ALA A 308 -12.70 -3.56 24.89
N SER A 309 -12.10 -4.51 25.58
CA SER A 309 -12.28 -5.96 25.40
C SER A 309 -12.90 -6.55 26.67
N ALA A 310 -14.09 -7.13 26.54
CA ALA A 310 -14.70 -8.19 27.36
C ALA A 310 -15.94 -8.63 26.55
N GLY A 311 -16.15 -9.87 26.12
CA GLY A 311 -16.16 -11.11 26.89
C GLY A 311 -17.62 -11.53 27.09
N CYS A 312 -18.05 -12.60 26.41
CA CYS A 312 -19.13 -13.57 26.76
C CYS A 312 -20.11 -13.93 25.61
N THR A 313 -20.09 -15.24 25.30
CA THR A 313 -21.14 -16.18 24.84
C THR A 313 -22.29 -15.74 23.92
N PRO A 314 -22.61 -16.49 22.85
CA PRO A 314 -23.74 -16.18 21.96
C PRO A 314 -25.08 -16.64 22.58
N PRO A 315 -26.17 -15.85 22.46
CA PRO A 315 -27.51 -16.33 22.78
C PRO A 315 -28.12 -17.11 21.60
N THR A 316 -28.79 -18.21 21.94
CA THR A 316 -29.69 -18.98 21.08
C THR A 316 -30.90 -18.12 20.70
N ILE A 317 -31.20 -17.98 19.39
CA ILE A 317 -32.38 -17.25 18.89
C ILE A 317 -33.48 -18.27 18.54
N PRO A 318 -34.73 -18.10 19.02
CA PRO A 318 -35.84 -18.97 18.65
C PRO A 318 -36.39 -18.64 17.25
N ALA A 319 -36.93 -19.67 16.59
CA ALA A 319 -37.50 -19.58 15.24
C ALA A 319 -38.67 -18.59 15.18
N GLY A 320 -38.52 -17.55 14.36
CA GLY A 320 -39.55 -16.55 14.06
C GLY A 320 -40.11 -16.71 12.64
N THR A 321 -41.42 -16.53 12.55
CA THR A 321 -42.40 -16.69 11.44
C THR A 321 -41.97 -16.19 10.05
N PRO A 322 -42.37 -16.85 8.94
CA PRO A 322 -41.98 -16.47 7.58
C PRO A 322 -42.64 -15.17 7.09
N PRO A 323 -41.99 -14.42 6.16
CA PRO A 323 -42.53 -13.17 5.63
C PRO A 323 -43.66 -13.39 4.61
N ARG A 324 -44.68 -12.51 4.65
CA ARG A 324 -45.79 -12.44 3.68
C ARG A 324 -45.31 -12.05 2.27
N PRO A 325 -45.96 -12.54 1.20
CA PRO A 325 -45.57 -12.26 -0.18
C PRO A 325 -45.83 -10.79 -0.57
N ARG A 326 -44.86 -10.21 -1.31
CA ARG A 326 -44.93 -8.86 -1.87
C ARG A 326 -45.83 -8.84 -3.13
N THR A 327 -46.78 -7.90 -3.17
CA THR A 327 -47.55 -7.54 -4.36
C THR A 327 -46.68 -6.85 -5.42
N PRO A 328 -46.92 -7.07 -6.73
CA PRO A 328 -46.08 -6.52 -7.78
C PRO A 328 -46.36 -5.03 -8.04
N ARG A 329 -45.30 -4.21 -8.06
CA ARG A 329 -45.34 -2.81 -8.49
C ARG A 329 -45.44 -2.72 -10.02
N ARG A 330 -46.36 -1.86 -10.51
CA ARG A 330 -46.53 -1.48 -11.92
C ARG A 330 -45.22 -0.91 -12.52
N PRO A 331 -44.92 -1.17 -13.81
CA PRO A 331 -43.71 -0.66 -14.45
C PRO A 331 -43.83 0.86 -14.72
N ALA A 332 -42.73 1.57 -14.44
CA ALA A 332 -42.58 2.99 -14.73
C ALA A 332 -42.52 3.22 -16.26
N THR A 333 -43.25 4.23 -16.71
CA THR A 333 -43.30 4.76 -18.07
C THR A 333 -41.91 5.24 -18.53
N ARG A 334 -41.46 4.72 -19.68
CA ARG A 334 -40.25 5.17 -20.37
C ARG A 334 -40.41 6.62 -20.85
N PHE A 335 -39.62 7.55 -20.31
CA PHE A 335 -39.36 8.82 -20.97
C PHE A 335 -38.54 8.56 -22.25
N ARG A 336 -39.11 8.88 -23.41
CA ARG A 336 -38.39 8.88 -24.70
C ARG A 336 -37.62 10.20 -24.83
N HIS A 337 -36.30 10.11 -25.01
CA HIS A 337 -35.51 11.23 -25.51
C HIS A 337 -35.90 11.53 -26.98
N PRO A 338 -35.97 12.80 -27.40
CA PRO A 338 -36.14 13.15 -28.80
C PRO A 338 -34.88 12.78 -29.60
N ARG A 339 -35.06 12.11 -30.74
CA ARG A 339 -33.98 11.78 -31.69
C ARG A 339 -33.37 13.07 -32.28
N PRO A 340 -32.05 13.13 -32.51
CA PRO A 340 -31.45 14.23 -33.26
C PRO A 340 -31.92 14.21 -34.72
N ARG A 341 -32.29 15.39 -35.25
CA ARG A 341 -32.61 15.60 -36.67
C ARG A 341 -31.36 15.31 -37.51
N ALA A 342 -31.52 14.43 -38.51
CA ALA A 342 -30.51 14.20 -39.53
C ALA A 342 -30.33 15.45 -40.41
N LEU A 343 -29.07 15.84 -40.63
CA LEU A 343 -28.68 16.82 -41.65
C LEU A 343 -28.89 16.22 -43.05
N PRO A 344 -29.40 16.98 -44.03
CA PRO A 344 -29.56 16.46 -45.39
C PRO A 344 -28.22 16.29 -46.10
N ALA A 345 -28.08 15.16 -46.78
CA ALA A 345 -26.92 14.77 -47.57
C ALA A 345 -26.60 15.77 -48.69
N ARG A 346 -25.31 16.09 -48.84
CA ARG A 346 -24.76 16.80 -50.00
C ARG A 346 -24.96 15.95 -51.26
N ARG A 347 -25.52 16.55 -52.32
CA ARG A 347 -25.56 15.97 -53.66
C ARG A 347 -24.14 15.85 -54.25
N PRO A 348 -23.82 14.78 -54.98
CA PRO A 348 -22.57 14.69 -55.74
C PRO A 348 -22.66 15.54 -57.01
N GLY A 349 -21.61 16.34 -57.27
CA GLY A 349 -21.42 17.07 -58.53
C GLY A 349 -20.92 16.15 -59.65
N PRO A 350 -21.10 16.53 -60.93
CA PRO A 350 -20.92 15.64 -62.07
C PRO A 350 -19.45 15.40 -62.43
N ASN A 351 -19.20 14.18 -62.92
CA ASN A 351 -17.98 13.70 -63.56
C ASN A 351 -17.47 14.64 -64.65
N ALA A 352 -16.16 14.92 -64.63
CA ALA A 352 -15.41 15.35 -65.79
C ALA A 352 -14.34 14.28 -66.09
N SER A 353 -14.56 13.56 -67.18
CA SER A 353 -13.58 12.72 -67.87
C SER A 353 -12.88 13.56 -68.94
N ALA A 354 -11.55 13.55 -69.00
CA ALA A 354 -10.75 13.52 -70.24
C ALA A 354 -9.24 13.67 -69.96
N GLY A 355 -8.43 12.87 -70.64
CA GLY A 355 -7.14 13.34 -71.18
C GLY A 355 -5.89 12.60 -70.71
N SER A 356 -5.50 11.58 -71.48
CA SER A 356 -4.21 10.90 -71.41
C SER A 356 -3.09 11.66 -72.16
N ALA A 357 -1.91 11.75 -71.52
CA ALA A 357 -0.51 11.63 -72.04
C ALA A 357 0.01 12.59 -73.17
N PRO A 358 1.31 12.57 -73.56
CA PRO A 358 2.54 12.05 -72.91
C PRO A 358 3.76 13.05 -72.90
N ALA A 359 4.77 12.76 -72.08
CA ALA A 359 6.22 12.62 -72.40
C ALA A 359 7.03 12.48 -71.11
#